data_AF-A0A5J4WHV6-F1
#
_entry.id   AF-A0A5J4WHV6-F1
#
_cell.length_a   1.000
_cell.length_b   1.000
_cell.length_c   1.000
_cell.angle_alpha   90.00
_cell.angle_beta   90.00
_cell.angle_gamma   90.00
#
_symmetry.space_group_name_H-M   'P 1'
#
loop_
_entity.id
_entity.type
_entity.pdbx_description
1 polymer ?
#
loop_
_entity_poly.entity_id
_entity_poly.type
_entity_poly.pdbx_seq_one_letter_code
_entity_poly.pdbx_strand_id
1 'polypeptide(L)' 'MKYDDENIPFDKSVKVLGWNSSRFGIALLWDALDCELWTMGVSIGDLNITKSITVIHKKSHMKLQFICAENLFGPMTLQA' A
#
# COMPACT_ATOMS: atom_id res chain seq x y z
N MET A 1 -9.58 -0.85 -19.14
CA MET A 1 -9.11 -2.14 -19.72
C MET A 1 -9.91 -3.24 -19.05
N LYS A 2 -10.64 -4.06 -19.81
CA LYS A 2 -11.24 -5.31 -19.31
C LYS A 2 -10.38 -6.46 -19.83
N TYR A 3 -10.11 -7.46 -18.99
CA TYR A 3 -9.49 -8.71 -19.43
C TYR A 3 -10.51 -9.52 -20.26
N ASP A 4 -10.01 -10.39 -21.13
CA ASP A 4 -10.88 -11.32 -21.89
C ASP A 4 -11.60 -12.32 -20.99
N ASP A 5 -11.04 -12.60 -19.80
CA ASP A 5 -11.68 -13.39 -18.75
C ASP A 5 -12.34 -12.47 -17.72
N GLU A 6 -13.67 -12.41 -17.76
CA GLU A 6 -14.49 -11.60 -16.84
C GLU A 6 -14.42 -12.10 -15.38
N ASN A 7 -13.91 -13.32 -15.14
CA ASN A 7 -13.72 -13.85 -13.79
C ASN A 7 -12.46 -13.31 -13.11
N ILE A 8 -11.54 -12.69 -13.86
CA ILE A 8 -10.30 -12.13 -13.28
C ILE A 8 -10.63 -10.79 -12.61
N PRO A 9 -10.57 -10.72 -11.27
CA PRO A 9 -10.96 -9.52 -10.56
C PRO A 9 -9.87 -8.45 -10.68
N PHE A 10 -10.13 -7.39 -11.44
CA PHE A 10 -9.18 -6.29 -11.65
C PHE A 10 -9.34 -5.13 -10.65
N ASP A 11 -10.49 -5.02 -9.98
CA ASP A 11 -10.76 -4.01 -8.94
C ASP A 11 -10.68 -4.62 -7.53
N LYS A 12 -9.59 -5.36 -7.24
CA LYS A 12 -9.28 -5.82 -5.89
C LYS A 12 -8.12 -5.05 -5.31
N SER A 13 -8.25 -4.67 -4.04
CA SER A 13 -7.16 -4.06 -3.28
C SER A 13 -6.13 -5.13 -2.92
N VAL A 14 -4.88 -4.94 -3.35
CA VAL A 14 -3.74 -5.79 -2.99
C VAL A 14 -3.09 -5.21 -1.74
N LYS A 15 -3.07 -5.99 -0.66
CA LYS A 15 -2.43 -5.59 0.60
C LYS A 15 -0.94 -5.93 0.55
N VAL A 16 -0.10 -4.93 0.76
CA VAL A 16 1.35 -5.06 0.87
C VAL A 16 1.74 -4.85 2.32
N LEU A 17 2.27 -5.89 2.96
CA LEU A 17 2.70 -5.84 4.36
C LEU A 17 4.18 -5.50 4.42
N GLY A 18 4.49 -4.36 5.04
CA GLY A 18 5.87 -3.94 5.31
C GLY A 18 6.18 -4.05 6.80
N TRP A 19 7.33 -4.62 7.13
CA TRP A 19 7.84 -4.60 8.50
C TRP A 19 8.43 -3.22 8.83
N ASN A 20 8.08 -2.64 9.97
CA ASN A 20 8.51 -1.28 10.38
C ASN A 20 8.22 -0.19 9.32
N SER A 21 7.19 -0.39 8.49
CA SER A 21 6.85 0.53 7.41
C SER A 21 6.13 1.79 7.87
N SER A 22 5.68 1.84 9.13
CA SER A 22 4.97 2.97 9.73
C SER A 22 5.81 4.25 9.82
N ARG A 23 7.14 4.13 9.75
CA ARG A 23 8.10 5.25 9.82
C ARG A 23 9.04 5.37 8.64
N PHE A 24 9.58 4.26 8.12
CA PHE A 24 10.68 4.31 7.14
C PHE A 24 10.27 3.79 5.75
N GLY A 25 9.53 2.68 5.69
CA GLY A 25 9.15 2.06 4.41
C GLY A 25 8.26 2.95 3.53
N ILE A 26 7.41 3.77 4.14
CA ILE A 26 6.50 4.67 3.41
C ILE A 26 7.23 5.80 2.70
N ALA A 27 8.27 6.40 3.30
CA ALA A 27 9.01 7.49 2.67
C ALA A 27 9.70 7.02 1.37
N LEU A 28 10.28 5.82 1.39
CA LEU A 28 10.89 5.21 0.20
C LEU A 28 9.88 4.87 -0.88
N LEU A 29 8.69 4.39 -0.48
CA LEU A 29 7.60 4.13 -1.40
C LEU A 29 7.05 5.42 -2.01
N TRP A 30 7.10 6.53 -1.27
CA TRP A 30 6.59 7.81 -1.74
C TRP A 30 7.35 8.29 -2.98
N ASP A 31 8.68 8.28 -2.97
CA ASP A 31 9.50 8.64 -4.15
C ASP A 31 9.20 7.74 -5.36
N ALA A 32 8.98 6.45 -5.14
CA ALA A 32 8.70 5.50 -6.21
C ALA A 32 7.26 5.64 -6.77
N LEU A 33 6.33 6.10 -5.94
CA LEU A 33 4.90 6.23 -6.27
C LEU A 33 4.52 7.66 -6.66
N ASP A 34 5.36 8.65 -6.39
CA ASP A 34 5.18 10.03 -6.84
C ASP A 34 5.57 10.17 -8.32
N CYS A 35 4.78 9.52 -9.17
CA CYS A 35 4.91 9.61 -10.61
C CYS A 35 3.54 9.70 -11.28
N GLU A 36 3.54 9.96 -12.58
CA GLU A 36 2.31 10.20 -13.34
C GLU A 36 1.34 9.01 -13.34
N LEU A 37 1.81 7.81 -13.01
CA LEU A 37 1.03 6.57 -13.06
C LEU A 37 0.15 6.34 -11.83
N TRP A 38 0.49 6.92 -10.68
CA TRP A 38 -0.18 6.65 -9.41
C TRP A 38 -0.85 7.89 -8.84
N THR A 39 -1.95 7.66 -8.15
CA THR A 39 -2.61 8.64 -7.31
C THR A 39 -2.43 8.20 -5.87
N MET A 40 -1.76 9.04 -5.07
CA MET A 40 -1.66 8.84 -3.63
C MET A 40 -3.06 9.01 -3.01
N GLY A 41 -3.53 7.97 -2.36
CA GLY A 41 -4.81 7.95 -1.66
C GLY A 41 -4.65 8.29 -0.17
N VAL A 42 -5.74 8.12 0.56
CA VAL A 42 -5.81 8.49 1.99
C VAL A 42 -4.84 7.62 2.81
N SER A 43 -3.94 8.29 3.53
CA SER A 43 -3.17 7.68 4.61
C SER A 43 -4.06 7.56 5.85
N ILE A 44 -4.12 6.36 6.44
CA ILE A 44 -4.77 6.14 7.73
C ILE A 44 -3.66 6.08 8.78
N GLY A 45 -3.69 6.95 9.77
CA GLY A 45 -2.66 7.04 10.81
C GLY A 45 -2.64 8.40 11.49
N ASP A 46 -1.68 8.61 12.37
CA ASP A 46 -1.36 9.91 12.96
C ASP A 46 -0.05 10.45 12.35
N LEU A 47 0.30 11.71 12.66
CA LEU A 47 1.48 12.40 12.13
C LEU A 47 2.81 11.65 12.38
N ASN A 48 2.84 10.73 13.34
CA ASN A 48 4.05 10.01 13.76
C ASN A 48 4.07 8.52 13.35
N ILE A 49 2.89 7.95 13.07
CA ILE A 49 2.68 6.54 12.77
C ILE A 49 1.64 6.46 11.65
N THR A 50 2.13 6.33 10.42
CA THR A 50 1.23 6.01 9.31
C THR A 50 0.87 4.53 9.37
N LYS A 51 -0.40 4.21 9.62
CA LYS A 51 -0.85 2.81 9.79
C LYS A 51 -1.05 2.09 8.46
N SER A 52 -1.55 2.83 7.47
CA SER A 52 -1.62 2.37 6.10
C SER A 52 -1.66 3.53 5.11
N ILE A 53 -1.24 3.25 3.88
CA ILE A 53 -1.42 4.11 2.71
C ILE A 53 -2.10 3.31 1.62
N THR A 54 -3.08 3.93 0.95
CA THR A 54 -3.64 3.37 -0.27
C THR A 54 -3.12 4.18 -1.45
N VAL A 55 -2.66 3.52 -2.50
CA VAL A 55 -2.35 4.16 -3.79
C VAL A 55 -3.13 3.50 -4.90
N ILE A 56 -3.49 4.27 -5.90
CA ILE A 56 -4.35 3.82 -6.99
C ILE A 56 -3.64 4.07 -8.31
N HIS A 57 -3.46 3.04 -9.12
CA HIS A 57 -2.92 3.19 -10.45
C HIS A 57 -3.96 3.85 -11.36
N LYS A 58 -3.62 4.97 -12.00
CA LYS A 58 -4.59 5.82 -12.73
C LYS A 58 -5.28 5.12 -13.89
N LYS A 59 -4.57 4.23 -14.60
CA LYS A 59 -5.09 3.56 -15.81
C LYS A 59 -5.87 2.28 -15.52
N SER A 60 -5.37 1.47 -14.59
CA SER A 60 -5.97 0.17 -14.28
C SER A 60 -6.94 0.22 -13.10
N HIS A 61 -6.95 1.33 -12.36
CA HIS A 61 -7.65 1.46 -11.08
C HIS A 61 -7.24 0.42 -10.02
N MET A 62 -6.10 -0.24 -10.22
CA MET A 62 -5.55 -1.17 -9.24
C MET A 62 -5.22 -0.43 -7.96
N LYS A 63 -5.68 -0.96 -6.83
CA LYS A 63 -5.47 -0.37 -5.51
C LYS A 63 -4.40 -1.17 -4.78
N LEU A 64 -3.32 -0.52 -4.37
CA LEU A 64 -2.33 -1.10 -3.48
C LEU A 64 -2.51 -0.48 -2.10
N GLN A 65 -2.65 -1.31 -1.07
CA GLN A 65 -2.76 -0.87 0.31
C GLN A 65 -1.52 -1.34 1.08
N PHE A 66 -0.64 -0.39 1.40
CA PHE A 66 0.53 -0.63 2.23
C PHE A 66 0.13 -0.58 3.69
N ILE A 67 0.43 -1.63 4.46
CA ILE A 67 0.06 -1.77 5.87
C ILE A 67 1.30 -2.15 6.67
N CYS A 68 1.52 -1.52 7.82
CA CYS A 68 2.58 -1.96 8.74
C CYS A 68 2.21 -3.31 9.37
N ALA A 69 3.12 -4.27 9.29
CA ALA A 69 2.93 -5.61 9.85
C ALA A 69 2.63 -5.56 11.37
N GLU A 70 3.25 -4.64 12.11
CA GLU A 70 2.99 -4.44 13.54
C GLU A 70 1.54 -4.05 13.83
N ASN A 71 0.86 -3.34 12.91
CA ASN A 71 -0.54 -2.99 13.10
C ASN A 71 -1.47 -4.21 12.95
N LEU A 72 -1.03 -5.22 12.21
CA LEU A 72 -1.85 -6.41 11.94
C LEU A 72 -1.61 -7.51 12.97
N PHE A 73 -0.36 -7.69 13.39
CA PHE A 73 0.04 -8.82 14.23
C PHE A 73 0.57 -8.41 15.62
N GLY A 74 0.65 -7.11 15.91
CA GLY A 74 1.20 -6.58 17.15
C GLY A 74 2.72 -6.41 17.12
N PRO A 75 3.35 -6.05 18.25
CA PRO A 75 4.79 -5.96 18.39
C PRO A 75 5.42 -7.31 18.09
N MET A 76 6.35 -7.35 17.14
CA MET A 76 7.04 -8.55 16.75
C MET A 76 8.53 -8.23 16.54
N THR A 77 9.39 -9.24 16.59
CA THR A 77 10.83 -9.11 16.29
C THR A 77 11.16 -9.96 15.07
N LEU A 78 11.90 -9.38 14.12
CA LEU A 78 12.42 -10.12 12.98
C LEU A 78 13.59 -10.97 13.49
N GLN A 79 13.51 -12.29 13.35
CA GLN A 79 14.70 -13.12 13.52
C GLN A 79 15.50 -13.07 12.21
N ALA A 80 16.75 -12.62 12.32
CA ALA A 80 17.71 -12.51 11.22
C ALA A 80 18.45 -13.84 11.01
#